data_AF-A8PW52-F1
#
_entry.id   AF-A8PW52-F1
#
_cell.length_a   1.000
_cell.length_b   1.000
_cell.length_c   1.000
_cell.angle_alpha   90.00
_cell.angle_beta   90.00
_cell.angle_gamma   90.00
#
_symmetry.space_group_name_H-M   'P 1'
#
loop_
_entity.id
_entity.type
_entity.pdbx_description
1 polymer ?
#
loop_
_entity_poly.entity_id
_entity_poly.type
_entity_poly.pdbx_seq_one_letter_code
_entity_poly.pdbx_strand_id
1 'polypeptide(L)'
;MIARHCIKVATALAPNIAKASTNSFRRVTLIPGDGIGPEISSSVQKIFEAANAPIEWDPVDVTPVKGDDGIFRIPSKCIELMRINKIGLKGPLATPNWQRTSFA
;
A
#
# COMPACT_ATOMS: atom_id res chain seq x y z
N MET A 1 57.27 -19.04 12.39
CA MET A 1 56.15 -18.20 12.88
C MET A 1 55.54 -17.49 11.67
N ILE A 2 54.72 -18.20 10.89
CA ILE A 2 53.28 -17.95 10.66
C ILE A 2 52.98 -16.56 10.04
N ALA A 3 52.80 -16.55 8.73
CA ALA A 3 52.17 -15.47 7.97
C ALA A 3 50.65 -15.47 8.22
N ARG A 4 50.04 -14.31 8.53
CA ARG A 4 48.59 -14.07 8.42
C ARG A 4 48.39 -12.59 8.06
N HIS A 5 48.26 -12.28 6.78
CA HIS A 5 46.99 -12.15 6.05
C HIS A 5 46.11 -11.00 6.55
N CYS A 6 46.13 -9.93 5.76
CA CYS A 6 45.24 -8.78 5.80
C CYS A 6 43.81 -9.22 5.45
N ILE A 7 42.86 -9.04 6.36
CA ILE A 7 41.43 -9.26 6.07
C ILE A 7 40.84 -7.90 5.68
N LYS A 8 40.55 -7.76 4.38
CA LYS A 8 39.69 -6.68 3.88
C LYS A 8 38.28 -6.92 4.42
N VAL A 9 37.76 -5.97 5.19
CA VAL A 9 36.34 -5.94 5.59
C VAL A 9 35.53 -5.73 4.31
N ALA A 10 34.86 -6.80 3.86
CA ALA A 10 33.95 -6.75 2.72
C ALA A 10 32.72 -5.92 3.12
N THR A 11 32.48 -4.86 2.36
CA THR A 11 31.30 -4.00 2.44
C THR A 11 30.03 -4.84 2.38
N ALA A 12 29.09 -4.47 3.26
CA ALA A 12 27.82 -5.13 3.50
C ALA A 12 27.06 -5.49 2.22
N LEU A 13 26.40 -6.65 2.31
CA LEU A 13 25.50 -7.29 1.36
C LEU A 13 24.54 -6.26 0.72
N ALA A 14 24.68 -6.05 -0.58
CA ALA A 14 23.62 -5.42 -1.37
C ALA A 14 22.35 -6.27 -1.22
N PRO A 15 21.18 -5.67 -0.91
CA PRO A 15 19.94 -6.44 -0.91
C PRO A 15 19.72 -6.94 -2.34
N ASN A 16 19.57 -8.25 -2.45
CA ASN A 16 19.18 -8.93 -3.67
C ASN A 16 17.72 -8.55 -3.94
N ILE A 17 17.51 -7.37 -4.54
CA ILE A 17 16.22 -6.99 -5.10
C ILE A 17 16.05 -7.91 -6.29
N ALA A 18 15.36 -9.02 -6.05
CA ALA A 18 14.98 -9.97 -7.08
C ALA A 18 14.48 -9.17 -8.29
N LYS A 19 15.20 -9.29 -9.42
CA LYS A 19 14.76 -8.76 -10.72
C LYS A 19 13.45 -9.46 -11.06
N ALA A 20 12.33 -8.88 -10.64
CA ALA A 20 11.03 -9.19 -11.19
C ALA A 20 11.01 -8.57 -12.60
N SER A 21 11.50 -9.35 -13.56
CA SER A 21 11.38 -9.04 -14.98
C SER A 21 9.92 -9.14 -15.41
N THR A 22 9.22 -8.02 -15.46
CA THR A 22 8.26 -7.72 -16.51
C THR A 22 8.27 -6.21 -16.71
N ASN A 23 8.59 -5.75 -17.91
CA ASN A 23 8.56 -4.34 -18.33
C ASN A 23 7.11 -3.81 -18.43
N SER A 24 6.23 -4.22 -17.53
CA SER A 24 4.82 -3.87 -17.50
C SER A 24 4.53 -3.13 -16.20
N PHE A 25 3.94 -1.95 -16.35
CA PHE A 25 3.39 -1.21 -15.22
C PHE A 25 2.40 -2.09 -14.47
N ARG A 26 2.51 -2.11 -13.14
CA ARG A 26 1.57 -2.80 -12.26
C ARG A 26 0.60 -1.78 -11.73
N ARG A 27 -0.69 -1.95 -12.03
CA ARG A 27 -1.74 -1.13 -11.45
C ARG A 27 -1.98 -1.54 -10.00
N VAL A 28 -1.98 -0.57 -9.11
CA VAL A 28 -2.18 -0.76 -7.67
C VAL A 28 -3.34 0.12 -7.24
N THR A 29 -4.34 -0.49 -6.61
CA THR A 29 -5.45 0.26 -6.05
C THR A 29 -4.98 0.99 -4.79
N LEU A 30 -5.11 2.31 -4.78
CA LEU A 30 -4.66 3.15 -3.67
C LEU A 30 -5.87 3.63 -2.87
N ILE A 31 -5.90 3.28 -1.58
CA ILE A 31 -6.84 3.85 -0.62
C ILE A 31 -6.04 4.85 0.23
N PRO A 32 -6.20 6.17 0.03
CA PRO A 32 -5.35 7.16 0.71
C PRO A 32 -5.42 7.07 2.24
N GLY A 33 -6.59 6.72 2.77
CA GLY A 33 -6.85 6.68 4.21
C GLY A 33 -7.42 7.99 4.75
N ASP A 34 -7.61 8.05 6.07
CA ASP A 34 -8.15 9.17 6.82
C ASP A 34 -7.11 9.78 7.77
N GLY A 35 -7.41 10.93 8.35
CA GLY A 35 -6.50 11.63 9.25
C GLY A 35 -5.20 11.99 8.53
N ILE A 36 -4.06 11.50 9.03
CA ILE A 36 -2.73 11.65 8.39
C ILE A 36 -2.50 10.69 7.20
N GLY A 37 -3.50 9.89 6.84
CA GLY A 37 -3.39 8.87 5.81
C GLY A 37 -3.03 9.40 4.42
N PRO A 38 -3.72 10.44 3.90
CA PRO A 38 -3.39 11.01 2.59
C PRO A 38 -1.94 11.49 2.47
N GLU A 39 -1.37 12.07 3.53
CA GLU A 39 0.01 12.53 3.58
C GLU A 39 1.00 11.37 3.55
N ILE A 40 0.71 10.29 4.29
CA ILE A 40 1.52 9.06 4.27
C ILE A 40 1.45 8.41 2.90
N SER A 41 0.26 8.24 2.34
CA SER A 41 0.03 7.66 1.02
C SER A 41 0.71 8.46 -0.09
N SER A 42 0.71 9.79 -0.01
CA SER A 42 1.46 10.66 -0.92
C SER A 42 2.97 10.46 -0.78
N SER A 43 3.48 10.35 0.44
CA SER A 43 4.90 10.11 0.70
C SER A 43 5.37 8.77 0.14
N VAL A 44 4.54 7.72 0.26
CA VAL A 44 4.83 6.40 -0.33
C VAL A 44 4.88 6.49 -1.86
N GLN A 45 3.91 7.15 -2.50
CA GLN A 45 3.92 7.34 -3.96
C GLN A 45 5.22 8.01 -4.44
N LYS A 46 5.68 9.06 -3.74
CA LYS A 46 6.94 9.76 -4.03
C LYS A 46 8.17 8.84 -3.90
N ILE A 47 8.18 7.93 -2.92
CA ILE A 47 9.26 6.95 -2.76
C ILE A 47 9.30 5.98 -3.96
N PHE A 48 8.15 5.48 -4.40
CA PHE A 48 8.06 4.58 -5.56
C PHE A 48 8.43 5.29 -6.87
N GLU A 49 8.04 6.56 -7.02
CA GLU A 49 8.45 7.41 -8.13
C GLU A 49 9.97 7.63 -8.14
N ALA A 50 10.56 8.01 -7.00
CA ALA A 50 12.02 8.19 -6.87
C ALA A 50 12.79 6.88 -7.11
N ALA A 51 12.20 5.73 -6.77
CA ALA A 51 12.76 4.41 -7.04
C ALA A 51 12.58 3.96 -8.51
N ASN A 52 11.91 4.75 -9.36
CA ASN A 52 11.54 4.39 -10.73
C ASN A 52 10.81 3.03 -10.80
N ALA A 53 9.97 2.74 -9.81
CA ALA A 53 9.19 1.52 -9.79
C ALA A 53 8.07 1.60 -10.84
N PRO A 54 7.83 0.55 -11.66
CA PRO A 54 6.81 0.56 -12.71
C PRO A 54 5.41 0.36 -12.10
N ILE A 55 4.88 1.37 -11.42
CA ILE A 55 3.57 1.34 -10.76
C ILE A 55 2.66 2.41 -11.33
N GLU A 56 1.42 2.03 -11.60
CA GLU A 56 0.31 2.94 -11.87
C GLU A 56 -0.66 2.91 -10.69
N TRP A 57 -1.12 4.08 -10.26
CA TRP A 57 -2.01 4.19 -9.10
C TRP A 57 -3.46 4.36 -9.54
N ASP A 58 -4.36 3.60 -8.92
CA ASP A 58 -5.82 3.72 -9.05
C ASP A 58 -6.40 4.18 -7.71
N PRO A 59 -6.52 5.49 -7.46
CA PRO A 59 -7.07 6.00 -6.22
C PRO A 59 -8.55 5.64 -6.07
N VAL A 60 -8.94 5.22 -4.87
CA VAL A 60 -10.33 4.95 -4.53
C VAL A 60 -10.65 5.43 -3.12
N ASP A 61 -11.77 6.13 -3.00
CA ASP A 61 -12.39 6.47 -1.72
C ASP A 61 -13.19 5.27 -1.20
N VAL A 62 -13.00 4.94 0.07
CA VAL A 62 -13.68 3.83 0.75
C VAL A 62 -14.65 4.32 1.83
N THR A 63 -14.96 5.62 1.84
CA THR A 63 -16.02 6.19 2.66
C THR A 63 -17.29 5.34 2.52
N PRO A 64 -17.85 4.83 3.63
CA PRO A 64 -18.99 3.92 3.57
C PRO A 64 -20.18 4.56 2.87
N VAL A 65 -20.72 3.88 1.88
CA VAL A 65 -21.96 4.28 1.20
C VAL A 65 -23.14 3.57 1.85
N LYS A 66 -24.22 4.32 2.12
CA LYS A 66 -25.45 3.76 2.69
C LYS A 66 -26.34 3.25 1.56
N GLY A 67 -26.67 1.96 1.58
CA GLY A 67 -27.63 1.36 0.65
C GLY A 67 -29.07 1.73 0.97
N ASP A 68 -29.99 1.40 0.07
CA ASP A 68 -31.45 1.62 0.24
C ASP A 68 -32.01 0.85 1.45
N ASP A 69 -31.37 -0.24 1.82
CA ASP A 69 -31.65 -1.06 3.01
C ASP A 69 -31.07 -0.47 4.31
N GLY A 70 -30.44 0.71 4.23
CA GLY A 70 -29.84 1.41 5.35
C GLY A 70 -28.49 0.86 5.82
N ILE A 71 -27.97 -0.20 5.16
CA ILE A 71 -26.71 -0.84 5.53
C ILE A 71 -25.55 -0.11 4.84
N PHE A 72 -24.52 0.23 5.64
CA PHE A 72 -23.28 0.80 5.13
C PHE A 72 -22.41 -0.27 4.45
N ARG A 73 -21.94 0.03 3.25
CA ARG A 73 -21.11 -0.87 2.44
C ARG A 73 -19.90 -0.15 1.88
N ILE A 74 -18.89 -0.94 1.52
CA ILE A 74 -17.75 -0.46 0.74
C ILE A 74 -18.25 -0.09 -0.66
N PRO A 75 -17.79 1.04 -1.23
CA PRO A 75 -18.12 1.41 -2.61
C PRO A 75 -17.79 0.29 -3.60
N SER A 76 -18.73 0.04 -4.52
CA SER A 76 -18.58 -1.00 -5.56
C SER A 76 -17.30 -0.81 -6.39
N LYS A 77 -16.88 0.45 -6.60
CA LYS A 77 -15.66 0.77 -7.32
C LYS A 77 -14.41 0.21 -6.66
N CYS A 78 -14.33 0.24 -5.33
CA CYS A 78 -13.21 -0.34 -4.59
C CYS A 78 -13.16 -1.85 -4.78
N ILE A 79 -14.33 -2.51 -4.73
CA ILE A 79 -14.43 -3.96 -4.94
C ILE A 79 -13.99 -4.33 -6.36
N GLU A 80 -14.44 -3.57 -7.37
CA GLU A 80 -14.07 -3.75 -8.77
C GLU A 80 -12.56 -3.61 -8.97
N LEU A 81 -11.97 -2.51 -8.50
CA LEU A 81 -10.53 -2.26 -8.63
C LEU A 81 -9.70 -3.32 -7.92
N MET A 82 -10.10 -3.78 -6.73
CA MET A 82 -9.39 -4.88 -6.06
C MET A 82 -9.52 -6.21 -6.82
N ARG A 83 -10.65 -6.46 -7.49
CA ARG A 83 -10.82 -7.62 -8.37
C ARG A 83 -9.94 -7.54 -9.62
N ILE A 84 -9.71 -6.36 -10.18
CA ILE A 84 -8.90 -6.16 -11.39
C ILE A 84 -7.40 -6.15 -11.03
N ASN A 85 -7.00 -5.26 -10.13
CA ASN A 85 -5.59 -4.96 -9.85
C ASN A 85 -4.92 -6.02 -8.95
N LYS A 86 -5.70 -6.69 -8.10
CA LYS A 86 -5.24 -7.71 -7.12
C LYS A 86 -4.22 -7.23 -6.08
N ILE A 87 -3.76 -5.99 -6.19
CA ILE A 87 -2.78 -5.36 -5.32
C ILE A 87 -3.38 -4.05 -4.83
N GLY A 88 -3.35 -3.86 -3.51
CA GLY A 88 -3.86 -2.66 -2.86
C GLY A 88 -2.84 -2.07 -1.90
N LEU A 89 -2.70 -0.75 -1.91
CA LEU A 89 -2.02 0.01 -0.87
C LEU A 89 -3.08 0.77 -0.09
N LYS A 90 -3.18 0.54 1.23
CA LYS A 90 -4.13 1.26 2.08
C LYS A 90 -3.45 2.10 3.15
N GLY A 91 -3.87 3.36 3.25
CA GLY A 91 -3.57 4.21 4.38
C GLY A 91 -4.26 3.77 5.68
N PRO A 92 -3.97 4.44 6.81
CA PRO A 92 -4.76 4.32 8.03
C PRO A 92 -6.20 4.76 7.73
N LEU A 93 -7.19 3.99 8.20
CA LEU A 93 -8.60 4.37 8.08
C LEU A 93 -9.12 4.66 9.47
N ALA A 94 -9.90 5.74 9.59
CA ALA A 94 -10.65 6.00 10.79
C ALA A 94 -11.74 4.94 10.89
N THR A 95 -11.69 4.15 11.95
CA THR A 95 -12.87 3.36 12.32
C THR A 95 -13.83 4.34 12.99
N PRO A 96 -15.08 4.49 12.51
CA PRO A 96 -16.05 5.29 13.25
C PRO A 96 -16.08 4.74 14.68
N ASN A 97 -15.95 5.65 15.63
CA ASN A 97 -15.95 5.37 17.07
C ASN A 97 -17.10 4.39 17.36
N TRP A 98 -16.69 3.16 17.69
CA TRP A 98 -17.52 1.98 17.98
C TRP A 98 -18.83 2.39 18.63
N GLN A 99 -19.88 2.59 17.83
CA GLN A 99 -21.24 2.52 18.35
C GLN A 99 -21.44 1.06 18.68
N ARG A 100 -21.03 0.69 19.90
CA ARG A 100 -21.80 -0.26 20.69
C ARG A 100 -23.17 0.41 20.77
N THR A 101 -24.04 0.16 19.80
CA THR A 101 -25.46 0.19 20.13
C THR A 101 -25.59 -0.86 21.21
N SER A 102 -25.58 -0.35 22.45
CA SER A 102 -26.07 -1.04 23.62
C SER A 102 -27.45 -1.62 23.31
N PHE A 103 -27.83 -2.57 24.17
CA PHE A 103 -29.13 -3.23 24.30
C PHE A 103 -29.22 -4.51 23.45
N ALA A 104 -29.28 -5.68 24.08
CA ALA A 104 -30.38 -6.18 24.93
C ALA A 104 -31.63 -6.44 24.09
#